data_AF-A0A7S0PVX6-F1
#
_entry.id   AF-A0A7S0PVX6-F1
#
_cell.length_a   1.000
_cell.length_b   1.000
_cell.length_c   1.000
_cell.angle_alpha   90.00
_cell.angle_beta   90.00
_cell.angle_gamma   90.00
#
_symmetry.space_group_name_H-M   'P 1'
#
loop_
_entity.id
_entity.type
_entity.pdbx_description
1 polymer ?
#
loop_
_entity_poly.entity_id
_entity_poly.type
_entity_poly.pdbx_seq_one_letter_code
_entity_poly.pdbx_strand_id
1 'polypeptide(L)'
;MDADFGQQSQAFTLLHDKNMLAPASAASWCPTMDLLALATSDGQLALSRLDWNKTGGERENRLWTANPDSPVTSLGWRPDGKILVSGHADGAVQLYHAEDGEVLHASTPHRGSAVTSLHWQDAPAEDSRRSACAYQSATSRFALPTNGAGGIHDRPRRDGAKADAGAGAGAGAWTRPPGAGARALFDHFDPPTRLTVLCSGDARGDVVMSAFGIFPIASARVADCPADFPIASGTAGGAEELAVLHASLAPDLSRILVAFRANGDVDAVGASAAMPLLALRSVEMCVAASHGSQIASLAAEIEKEASSCATTWRQARLDFDARIDTLRERVGEGRR
;
A
#
# COMPACT_ATOMS: atom_id res chain seq x y z
N MET A 1 40.38 30.35 42.85
CA MET A 1 39.87 30.86 41.56
C MET A 1 39.57 29.62 40.76
N ASP A 2 38.42 29.01 41.01
CA ASP A 2 37.98 27.82 40.29
C ASP A 2 36.82 28.25 39.42
N ALA A 3 37.04 28.18 38.11
CA ALA A 3 36.08 28.60 37.10
C ALA A 3 34.96 27.56 37.01
N ASP A 4 33.74 28.00 37.31
CA ASP A 4 32.50 27.32 36.92
C ASP A 4 32.46 27.21 35.38
N PHE A 5 32.84 26.06 34.85
CA PHE A 5 32.51 25.70 33.48
C PHE A 5 31.02 25.36 33.44
N GLY A 6 30.22 26.35 32.99
CA GLY A 6 28.80 26.20 32.76
C GLY A 6 28.50 24.97 31.90
N GLN A 7 27.68 24.08 32.43
CA GLN A 7 27.03 23.00 31.68
C GLN A 7 26.32 23.62 30.47
N GLN A 8 26.86 23.39 29.27
CA GLN A 8 26.12 23.63 28.04
C GLN A 8 24.93 22.67 28.03
N SER A 9 23.74 23.20 28.29
CA SER A 9 22.49 22.48 28.11
C SER A 9 22.36 22.14 26.63
N GLN A 10 22.56 20.87 26.26
CA GLN A 10 22.35 20.42 24.89
C GLN A 10 20.84 20.46 24.60
N ALA A 11 20.45 21.11 23.50
CA ALA A 11 19.05 21.21 23.08
C ALA A 11 18.46 19.86 22.60
N PHE A 12 19.31 18.88 22.33
CA PHE A 12 18.93 17.54 21.87
C PHE A 12 19.68 16.48 22.66
N THR A 13 19.02 15.37 22.92
CA THR A 13 19.61 14.18 23.55
C THR A 13 19.64 13.05 22.54
N LEU A 14 20.81 12.41 22.40
CA LEU A 14 20.94 11.21 21.57
C LEU A 14 20.24 10.05 22.28
N LEU A 15 19.14 9.55 21.71
CA LEU A 15 18.45 8.36 22.20
C LEU A 15 19.12 7.08 21.71
N HIS A 16 19.35 6.98 20.41
CA HIS A 16 19.85 5.78 19.75
C HIS A 16 20.86 6.11 18.65
N ASP A 17 21.94 5.33 18.61
CA ASP A 17 22.92 5.31 17.52
C ASP A 17 23.11 3.85 17.09
N LYS A 18 22.89 3.57 15.80
CA LYS A 18 22.89 2.22 15.24
C LYS A 18 23.57 2.22 13.88
N ASN A 19 24.55 1.34 13.71
CA ASN A 19 25.14 1.07 12.40
C ASN A 19 24.23 0.15 11.59
N MET A 20 23.95 0.55 10.36
CA MET A 20 23.18 -0.26 9.41
C MET A 20 24.12 -1.08 8.53
N LEU A 21 23.68 -2.29 8.18
CA LEU A 21 24.43 -3.21 7.31
C LEU A 21 24.44 -2.73 5.84
N ALA A 22 23.46 -1.92 5.47
CA ALA A 22 23.30 -1.35 4.14
C ALA A 22 22.85 0.13 4.25
N PRO A 23 23.19 0.97 3.27
CA PRO A 23 22.72 2.35 3.24
C PRO A 23 21.18 2.41 3.14
N ALA A 24 20.59 3.40 3.80
CA ALA A 24 19.16 3.68 3.66
C ALA A 24 18.90 4.34 2.32
N SER A 25 17.97 3.78 1.55
CA SER A 25 17.48 4.40 0.30
C SER A 25 16.41 5.44 0.60
N ALA A 26 15.53 5.17 1.57
CA ALA A 26 14.48 6.09 2.00
C ALA A 26 14.19 5.88 3.50
N ALA A 27 13.82 6.96 4.18
CA ALA A 27 13.38 6.93 5.56
C ALA A 27 12.23 7.92 5.76
N SER A 28 11.21 7.55 6.53
CA SER A 28 10.06 8.41 6.77
C SER A 28 9.43 8.15 8.14
N TRP A 29 9.23 9.23 8.90
CA TRP A 29 8.53 9.19 10.18
C TRP A 29 7.02 9.12 9.96
N CYS A 30 6.35 8.32 10.77
CA CYS A 30 4.91 8.35 10.86
C CYS A 30 4.45 9.73 11.41
N PRO A 31 3.45 10.37 10.81
CA PRO A 31 3.02 11.71 11.22
C PRO A 31 2.30 11.74 12.57
N THR A 32 1.71 10.61 13.00
CA THR A 32 0.87 10.54 14.21
C THR A 32 1.48 9.73 15.34
N MET A 33 2.35 8.77 15.02
CA MET A 33 2.95 7.84 15.98
C MET A 33 4.48 7.92 15.95
N ASP A 34 5.12 7.37 16.98
CA ASP A 34 6.57 7.29 17.14
C ASP A 34 7.21 6.18 16.29
N LEU A 35 6.78 6.05 15.03
CA LEU A 35 7.22 4.99 14.11
C LEU A 35 8.13 5.55 13.02
N LEU A 36 9.21 4.84 12.73
CA LEU A 36 10.14 5.10 11.64
C LEU A 36 10.07 3.99 10.61
N ALA A 37 9.64 4.33 9.40
CA ALA A 37 9.80 3.48 8.23
C ALA A 37 11.18 3.70 7.62
N LEU A 38 11.87 2.60 7.32
CA LEU A 38 13.22 2.60 6.80
C LEU A 38 13.33 1.58 5.68
N ALA A 39 13.74 2.04 4.50
CA ALA A 39 14.09 1.20 3.38
C ALA A 39 15.61 1.17 3.20
N THR A 40 16.15 -0.02 2.95
CA THR A 40 17.58 -0.25 2.71
C THR A 40 17.84 -0.59 1.25
N SER A 41 19.05 -0.34 0.76
CA SER A 41 19.46 -0.70 -0.61
C SER A 41 19.38 -2.20 -0.90
N ASP A 42 19.45 -3.04 0.14
CA ASP A 42 19.32 -4.50 0.05
C ASP A 42 17.87 -4.95 -0.20
N GLY A 43 16.94 -4.00 -0.31
CA GLY A 43 15.52 -4.26 -0.55
C GLY A 43 14.74 -4.55 0.73
N GLN A 44 15.33 -4.45 1.93
CA GLN A 44 14.55 -4.61 3.17
C GLN A 44 13.80 -3.32 3.50
N LEU A 45 12.50 -3.47 3.76
CA LEU A 45 11.63 -2.45 4.35
C LEU A 45 11.37 -2.82 5.81
N ALA A 46 11.78 -1.97 6.74
CA ALA A 46 11.59 -2.17 8.16
C ALA A 46 10.78 -1.04 8.76
N LEU A 47 9.84 -1.39 9.64
CA LEU A 47 9.16 -0.43 10.51
C LEU A 47 9.67 -0.60 11.94
N SER A 48 10.15 0.48 12.53
CA SER A 48 10.71 0.48 13.88
C SER A 48 10.04 1.54 14.74
N ARG A 49 9.97 1.33 16.05
CA ARG A 49 9.47 2.31 17.00
C ARG A 49 10.64 3.17 17.52
N LEU A 50 10.38 4.41 17.95
CA LEU A 50 11.41 5.26 18.56
C LEU A 50 11.64 4.83 20.01
N ASP A 51 10.56 4.72 20.79
CA ASP A 51 10.63 4.43 22.22
C ASP A 51 10.17 2.99 22.53
N TRP A 52 11.14 2.11 22.85
CA TRP A 52 10.87 0.92 23.65
C TRP A 52 11.97 0.76 24.70
N ASN A 53 11.60 0.81 25.98
CA ASN A 53 12.58 0.83 27.08
C ASN A 53 12.30 -0.30 28.11
N LYS A 54 13.27 -1.22 28.22
CA LYS A 54 13.93 -1.71 29.45
C LYS A 54 14.16 -3.22 29.66
N THR A 55 13.78 -4.14 28.77
CA THR A 55 14.09 -5.58 29.01
C THR A 55 14.60 -6.40 27.84
N GLY A 56 14.63 -5.89 26.61
CA GLY A 56 15.00 -6.70 25.46
C GLY A 56 15.86 -5.99 24.43
N GLY A 57 16.72 -6.78 23.79
CA GLY A 57 17.84 -6.31 22.97
C GLY A 57 17.44 -5.74 21.61
N GLU A 58 18.45 -5.51 20.78
CA GLU A 58 18.42 -4.75 19.50
C GLU A 58 17.34 -5.16 18.48
N ARG A 59 16.83 -6.41 18.54
CA ARG A 59 15.82 -6.95 17.63
C ARG A 59 14.38 -6.59 17.99
N GLU A 60 14.13 -6.07 19.19
CA GLU A 60 12.77 -5.87 19.71
C GLU A 60 12.15 -4.50 19.40
N ASN A 61 12.93 -3.55 18.88
CA ASN A 61 12.41 -2.25 18.48
C ASN A 61 11.91 -2.21 17.02
N ARG A 62 12.03 -3.34 16.31
CA ARG A 62 11.52 -3.50 14.94
C ARG A 62 10.16 -4.19 15.01
N LEU A 63 9.10 -3.50 14.59
CA LEU A 63 7.74 -4.02 14.55
C LEU A 63 7.62 -5.16 13.55
N TRP A 64 8.03 -4.89 12.31
CA TRP A 64 8.03 -5.87 11.23
C TRP A 64 9.09 -5.54 10.19
N THR A 65 9.44 -6.56 9.40
CA THR A 65 10.30 -6.43 8.22
C THR A 65 9.59 -7.06 7.04
N ALA A 66 9.54 -6.36 5.92
CA ALA A 66 9.11 -6.88 4.63
C ALA A 66 10.31 -6.91 3.68
N ASN A 67 10.34 -7.88 2.78
CA ASN A 67 11.33 -7.98 1.71
C ASN A 67 10.59 -7.92 0.37
N PRO A 68 10.27 -6.72 -0.13
CA PRO A 68 9.69 -6.55 -1.46
C PRO A 68 10.60 -7.10 -2.57
N ASP A 69 9.98 -7.55 -3.67
CA ASP A 69 10.71 -8.10 -4.83
C ASP A 69 11.55 -7.05 -5.59
N SER A 70 11.24 -5.77 -5.39
CA SER A 70 11.86 -4.64 -6.08
C SER A 70 12.34 -3.58 -5.08
N PRO A 71 13.53 -2.97 -5.27
CA PRO A 71 14.08 -1.98 -4.36
C PRO A 71 13.11 -0.82 -4.11
N VAL A 72 12.95 -0.45 -2.84
CA VAL A 72 12.13 0.69 -2.44
C VAL A 72 12.89 1.99 -2.67
N THR A 73 12.32 2.86 -3.49
CA THR A 73 12.89 4.14 -3.89
C THR A 73 12.24 5.33 -3.17
N SER A 74 11.01 5.17 -2.69
CA SER A 74 10.28 6.21 -1.97
C SER A 74 9.36 5.62 -0.92
N LEU A 75 9.13 6.38 0.16
CA LEU A 75 8.22 6.01 1.25
C LEU A 75 7.28 7.18 1.54
N GLY A 76 6.03 6.85 1.85
CA GLY A 76 5.01 7.83 2.25
C GLY A 76 4.08 7.24 3.30
N TRP A 77 3.48 8.11 4.12
CA TRP A 77 2.51 7.70 5.12
C TRP A 77 1.15 8.27 4.78
N ARG A 78 0.09 7.49 5.01
CA ARG A 78 -1.24 8.08 5.11
C ARG A 78 -1.28 9.00 6.33
N PRO A 79 -1.97 10.16 6.28
CA PRO A 79 -1.94 11.11 7.40
C PRO A 79 -2.55 10.59 8.71
N ASP A 80 -3.30 9.49 8.67
CA ASP A 80 -3.80 8.80 9.88
C ASP A 80 -2.72 7.94 10.58
N GLY A 81 -1.61 7.66 9.90
CA GLY A 81 -0.51 6.81 10.37
C GLY A 81 -0.81 5.30 10.35
N LYS A 82 -1.98 4.88 9.85
CA LYS A 82 -2.37 3.46 9.82
C LYS A 82 -1.81 2.71 8.62
N ILE A 83 -1.48 3.44 7.56
CA ILE A 83 -1.03 2.88 6.29
C ILE A 83 0.32 3.49 5.90
N LEU A 84 1.28 2.62 5.61
CA LEU A 84 2.54 2.96 4.98
C LEU A 84 2.46 2.65 3.49
N VAL A 85 3.04 3.51 2.66
CA VAL A 85 3.19 3.33 1.21
C VAL A 85 4.66 3.20 0.89
N SER A 86 5.00 2.22 0.06
CA SER A 86 6.30 2.15 -0.60
C SER A 86 6.15 2.25 -2.11
N GLY A 87 7.03 3.04 -2.70
CA GLY A 87 7.24 3.14 -4.14
C GLY A 87 8.50 2.41 -4.51
N HIS A 88 8.45 1.68 -5.61
CA HIS A 88 9.51 0.76 -6.02
C HIS A 88 10.16 1.18 -7.34
N ALA A 89 11.35 0.64 -7.60
CA ALA A 89 12.12 0.90 -8.81
C ALA A 89 11.46 0.36 -10.10
N ASP A 90 10.60 -0.64 -9.99
CA ASP A 90 9.81 -1.24 -11.08
C ASP A 90 8.46 -0.52 -11.30
N GLY A 91 8.23 0.60 -10.62
CA GLY A 91 6.99 1.36 -10.73
C GLY A 91 5.81 0.76 -9.98
N ALA A 92 6.06 -0.26 -9.14
CA ALA A 92 5.09 -0.74 -8.19
C ALA A 92 4.90 0.27 -7.05
N VAL A 93 3.67 0.33 -6.54
CA VAL A 93 3.28 1.03 -5.32
C VAL A 93 2.56 0.02 -4.44
N GLN A 94 3.08 -0.18 -3.23
CA GLN A 94 2.55 -1.14 -2.26
C GLN A 94 2.08 -0.42 -0.99
N LEU A 95 0.95 -0.87 -0.47
CA LEU A 95 0.29 -0.35 0.72
C LEU A 95 0.39 -1.39 1.82
N TYR A 96 0.93 -0.97 2.97
CA TYR A 96 1.17 -1.80 4.14
C TYR A 96 0.33 -1.32 5.30
N HIS A 97 -0.23 -2.27 6.03
CA HIS A 97 -0.81 -1.98 7.32
C HIS A 97 0.30 -1.76 8.36
N ALA A 98 0.23 -0.65 9.12
CA ALA A 98 1.32 -0.23 9.99
C ALA A 98 1.55 -1.16 11.19
N GLU A 99 0.53 -1.85 11.69
CA GLU A 99 0.64 -2.68 12.91
C GLU A 99 1.38 -4.00 12.67
N ASP A 100 1.09 -4.69 11.58
CA ASP A 100 1.48 -6.09 11.30
C ASP A 100 2.27 -6.25 10.00
N GLY A 101 2.35 -5.21 9.16
CA GLY A 101 3.09 -5.25 7.90
C GLY A 101 2.37 -6.03 6.80
N GLU A 102 1.07 -6.31 6.95
CA GLU A 102 0.28 -6.97 5.91
C GLU A 102 0.21 -6.08 4.66
N VAL A 103 0.47 -6.67 3.48
CA VAL A 103 0.31 -5.98 2.19
C VAL A 103 -1.18 -5.91 1.89
N LEU A 104 -1.74 -4.71 2.04
CA LEU A 104 -3.15 -4.44 1.82
C LEU A 104 -3.49 -4.32 0.33
N HIS A 105 -2.60 -3.71 -0.45
CA HIS A 105 -2.79 -3.51 -1.88
C HIS A 105 -1.44 -3.30 -2.58
N ALA A 106 -1.36 -3.79 -3.82
CA ALA A 106 -0.21 -3.59 -4.69
C ALA A 106 -0.71 -3.20 -6.08
N SER A 107 -0.15 -2.14 -6.65
CA SER A 107 -0.48 -1.66 -7.98
C SER A 107 0.78 -1.24 -8.73
N THR A 108 0.71 -1.16 -10.06
CA THR A 108 1.84 -0.73 -10.91
C THR A 108 1.46 0.49 -11.75
N PRO A 109 1.19 1.66 -11.13
CA PRO A 109 0.70 2.84 -11.84
C PRO A 109 1.69 3.38 -12.88
N HIS A 110 3.00 3.19 -12.63
CA HIS A 110 4.08 3.79 -13.43
C HIS A 110 4.70 2.85 -14.47
N ARG A 111 4.04 1.71 -14.77
CA ARG A 111 4.36 0.79 -15.88
C ARG A 111 5.86 0.47 -16.06
N GLY A 112 6.59 0.19 -14.98
CA GLY A 112 8.02 -0.13 -15.04
C GLY A 112 8.97 1.05 -14.79
N SER A 113 8.45 2.25 -14.53
CA SER A 113 9.25 3.45 -14.22
C SER A 113 9.38 3.64 -12.71
N ALA A 114 10.59 3.92 -12.22
CA ALA A 114 10.86 4.03 -10.80
C ALA A 114 10.05 5.14 -10.12
N VAL A 115 9.41 4.82 -9.00
CA VAL A 115 8.63 5.79 -8.22
C VAL A 115 9.55 6.67 -7.38
N THR A 116 9.68 7.94 -7.74
CA THR A 116 10.61 8.87 -7.11
C THR A 116 9.99 9.64 -5.96
N SER A 117 8.68 9.86 -5.99
CA SER A 117 7.98 10.66 -4.99
C SER A 117 6.63 10.07 -4.62
N LEU A 118 6.29 10.15 -3.33
CA LEU A 118 5.01 9.76 -2.78
C LEU A 118 4.56 10.83 -1.78
N HIS A 119 3.32 11.30 -1.94
CA HIS A 119 2.71 12.25 -1.02
C HIS A 119 1.24 11.92 -0.83
N TRP A 120 0.85 11.64 0.40
CA TRP A 120 -0.54 11.37 0.75
C TRP A 120 -1.14 12.61 1.40
N GLN A 121 -2.22 13.12 0.81
CA GLN A 121 -2.96 14.26 1.33
C GLN A 121 -4.42 13.87 1.55
N ASP A 122 -4.98 14.35 2.65
CA ASP A 122 -6.39 14.21 2.89
C ASP A 122 -7.15 15.50 2.57
N ALA A 123 -8.42 15.36 2.16
CA ALA A 123 -9.32 16.48 1.93
C ALA A 123 -9.60 17.28 3.22
N PRO A 124 -9.98 18.56 3.11
CA PRO A 124 -10.31 19.41 4.26
C PRO A 124 -11.26 18.74 5.26
N ALA A 125 -11.05 19.00 6.54
CA ALA A 125 -11.90 18.45 7.59
C ALA A 125 -13.38 18.86 7.46
N GLU A 126 -13.67 19.99 6.82
CA GLU A 126 -15.02 20.48 6.55
C GLU A 126 -15.82 19.54 5.64
N ASP A 127 -15.15 18.86 4.72
CA ASP A 127 -15.80 17.94 3.77
C ASP A 127 -16.32 16.68 4.46
N SER A 128 -15.69 16.27 5.57
CA SER A 128 -16.13 15.11 6.35
C SER A 128 -17.56 15.27 6.88
N ARG A 129 -17.95 16.49 7.27
CA ARG A 129 -19.31 16.81 7.77
C ARG A 129 -20.35 16.80 6.66
N ARG A 130 -19.91 16.98 5.41
CA ARG A 130 -20.77 17.03 4.21
C ARG A 130 -20.84 15.69 3.50
N SER A 131 -19.97 14.74 3.86
CA SER A 131 -19.85 13.47 3.17
C SER A 131 -20.96 12.49 3.58
N ALA A 132 -21.79 12.10 2.62
CA ALA A 132 -22.89 11.14 2.81
C ALA A 132 -22.41 9.67 2.90
N CYS A 133 -21.11 9.42 2.86
CA CYS A 133 -20.49 8.10 2.93
C CYS A 133 -20.84 7.34 4.24
N ALA A 134 -21.13 8.04 5.34
CA ALA A 134 -21.61 7.42 6.58
C ALA A 134 -22.95 6.69 6.42
N TYR A 135 -23.79 7.07 5.44
CA TYR A 135 -25.10 6.44 5.18
C TYR A 135 -24.99 5.07 4.51
N GLN A 136 -23.79 4.66 4.06
CA GLN A 136 -23.57 3.45 3.26
C GLN A 136 -23.39 2.17 4.10
N SER A 137 -23.43 2.30 5.44
CA SER A 137 -23.47 1.16 6.37
C SER A 137 -24.64 0.21 6.11
N ALA A 138 -25.76 0.66 5.54
CA ALA A 138 -26.93 -0.20 5.33
C ALA A 138 -26.69 -1.30 4.27
N THR A 139 -26.04 -1.00 3.15
CA THR A 139 -25.80 -1.97 2.07
C THR A 139 -24.57 -2.83 2.33
N SER A 140 -23.51 -2.28 2.95
CA SER A 140 -22.31 -3.06 3.33
C SER A 140 -22.61 -4.10 4.42
N ARG A 141 -23.59 -3.84 5.29
CA ARG A 141 -24.05 -4.79 6.33
C ARG A 141 -24.71 -6.06 5.79
N PHE A 142 -25.21 -6.03 4.55
CA PHE A 142 -25.83 -7.19 3.91
C PHE A 142 -24.95 -7.82 2.83
N ALA A 143 -23.76 -7.27 2.57
CA ALA A 143 -22.78 -7.92 1.72
C ALA A 143 -22.24 -9.16 2.44
N LEU A 144 -22.20 -10.30 1.73
CA LEU A 144 -21.54 -11.49 2.26
C LEU A 144 -20.05 -11.16 2.45
N PRO A 145 -19.44 -11.53 3.59
CA PRO A 145 -18.00 -11.42 3.74
C PRO A 145 -17.35 -12.22 2.62
N THR A 146 -16.43 -11.59 1.90
CA THR A 146 -15.57 -12.36 1.01
C THR A 146 -14.57 -13.10 1.90
N ASN A 147 -14.48 -14.42 1.73
CA ASN A 147 -13.59 -15.24 2.55
C ASN A 147 -12.17 -14.94 2.10
N GLY A 148 -11.52 -13.98 2.74
CA GLY A 148 -10.12 -13.64 2.47
C GLY A 148 -9.25 -14.90 2.49
N ALA A 149 -8.74 -15.27 1.31
CA ALA A 149 -7.69 -16.27 1.08
C ALA A 149 -7.82 -17.64 1.78
N GLY A 150 -9.02 -18.01 2.27
CA GLY A 150 -9.31 -19.32 2.83
C GLY A 150 -10.17 -20.08 1.84
N GLY A 151 -9.52 -20.80 0.92
CA GLY A 151 -10.21 -21.59 -0.09
C GLY A 151 -11.26 -22.51 0.52
N ILE A 152 -12.37 -22.69 -0.19
CA ILE A 152 -13.50 -23.57 0.18
C ILE A 152 -13.06 -25.03 0.46
N HIS A 153 -11.83 -25.40 0.10
CA HIS A 153 -11.27 -26.74 0.25
C HIS A 153 -10.44 -26.99 1.51
N ASP A 154 -10.09 -25.98 2.31
CA ASP A 154 -9.43 -26.19 3.62
C ASP A 154 -10.47 -26.40 4.73
N ARG A 155 -11.27 -27.47 4.58
CA ARG A 155 -11.83 -28.11 5.77
C ARG A 155 -10.70 -28.94 6.39
N PRO A 156 -10.33 -28.76 7.67
CA PRO A 156 -9.47 -29.72 8.33
C PRO A 156 -10.15 -31.08 8.22
N ARG A 157 -9.46 -32.03 7.57
CA ARG A 157 -9.85 -33.45 7.61
C ARG A 157 -10.01 -33.80 9.09
N ARG A 158 -11.24 -34.11 9.49
CA ARG A 158 -11.54 -34.66 10.80
C ARG A 158 -10.99 -36.08 10.83
N ASP A 159 -9.69 -36.21 11.05
CA ASP A 159 -9.09 -37.49 11.38
C ASP A 159 -9.70 -37.95 12.70
N GLY A 160 -10.36 -39.10 12.65
CA GLY A 160 -11.13 -39.65 13.75
C GLY A 160 -10.23 -40.07 14.90
N ALA A 161 -10.16 -39.22 15.92
CA ALA A 161 -9.77 -39.63 17.27
C ALA A 161 -10.97 -39.40 18.19
N LYS A 162 -11.46 -40.49 18.81
CA LYS A 162 -12.50 -40.47 19.85
C LYS A 162 -12.04 -39.55 20.99
N ALA A 163 -12.89 -38.59 21.36
CA ALA A 163 -12.80 -37.90 22.64
C ALA A 163 -14.12 -38.14 23.39
N ASP A 164 -13.98 -38.69 24.59
CA ASP A 164 -15.05 -39.03 25.50
C ASP A 164 -15.87 -37.82 25.95
N ALA A 165 -17.11 -38.12 26.33
CA ALA A 165 -18.14 -37.19 26.73
C ALA A 165 -17.78 -36.38 27.99
N GLY A 166 -18.08 -35.08 27.94
CA GLY A 166 -18.18 -34.19 29.09
C GLY A 166 -19.12 -33.04 28.75
N ALA A 167 -20.34 -33.10 29.28
CA ALA A 167 -21.40 -32.13 29.05
C ALA A 167 -21.09 -30.77 29.71
N GLY A 168 -21.27 -29.69 28.94
CA GLY A 168 -21.23 -28.32 29.44
C GLY A 168 -21.91 -27.40 28.44
N ALA A 169 -23.16 -27.03 28.73
CA ALA A 169 -23.92 -26.06 27.96
C ALA A 169 -23.22 -24.69 27.99
N GLY A 170 -22.96 -24.13 26.82
CA GLY A 170 -22.43 -22.78 26.65
C GLY A 170 -22.77 -22.29 25.26
N ALA A 171 -23.46 -21.15 25.20
CA ALA A 171 -23.94 -20.52 23.98
C ALA A 171 -22.87 -20.49 22.88
N GLY A 172 -23.26 -20.82 21.66
CA GLY A 172 -22.42 -20.73 20.46
C GLY A 172 -22.05 -19.28 20.15
N ALA A 173 -21.08 -18.75 20.89
CA ALA A 173 -20.32 -17.60 20.48
C ALA A 173 -19.37 -18.07 19.38
N TRP A 174 -19.63 -17.63 18.15
CA TRP A 174 -18.64 -17.67 17.08
C TRP A 174 -17.47 -16.79 17.51
N THR A 175 -16.50 -17.35 18.22
CA THR A 175 -15.22 -16.69 18.46
C THR A 175 -14.47 -16.70 17.14
N ARG A 176 -14.35 -15.51 16.55
CA ARG A 176 -13.58 -15.28 15.32
C ARG A 176 -12.15 -15.78 15.56
N PRO A 177 -11.59 -16.68 14.74
CA PRO A 177 -10.18 -17.02 14.84
C PRO A 177 -9.36 -15.74 14.62
N PRO A 178 -8.34 -15.46 15.45
CA PRO A 178 -7.42 -14.37 15.18
C PRO A 178 -6.65 -14.73 13.90
N GLY A 179 -6.86 -13.97 12.83
CA GLY A 179 -6.20 -14.18 11.53
C GLY A 179 -7.10 -14.61 10.38
N ALA A 180 -8.41 -14.77 10.57
CA ALA A 180 -9.35 -15.04 9.47
C ALA A 180 -10.05 -13.76 9.00
N GLY A 181 -9.51 -13.18 7.93
CA GLY A 181 -10.02 -12.01 7.24
C GLY A 181 -8.86 -11.09 6.92
N ALA A 182 -8.40 -11.09 5.67
CA ALA A 182 -7.55 -10.01 5.15
C ALA A 182 -8.20 -8.70 5.60
N ARG A 183 -7.51 -7.92 6.44
CA ARG A 183 -8.05 -6.65 6.94
C ARG A 183 -8.18 -5.75 5.72
N ALA A 184 -9.38 -5.68 5.14
CA ALA A 184 -9.61 -4.89 3.95
C ALA A 184 -9.23 -3.42 4.22
N LEU A 185 -8.61 -2.77 3.23
CA LEU A 185 -8.32 -1.33 3.23
C LEU A 185 -9.54 -0.48 3.60
N PHE A 186 -10.73 -1.01 3.35
CA PHE A 186 -12.00 -0.51 3.86
C PHE A 186 -12.53 -1.47 4.92
N ASP A 187 -12.58 -1.02 6.16
CA ASP A 187 -13.43 -1.67 7.13
C ASP A 187 -14.88 -1.46 6.66
N HIS A 188 -15.59 -2.53 6.31
CA HIS A 188 -16.97 -2.46 5.81
C HIS A 188 -17.92 -1.78 6.82
N PHE A 189 -17.48 -1.68 8.07
CA PHE A 189 -18.18 -1.04 9.18
C PHE A 189 -17.84 0.44 9.38
N ASP A 190 -16.72 0.94 8.83
CA ASP A 190 -16.31 2.35 8.96
C ASP A 190 -15.86 2.93 7.60
N PRO A 191 -16.80 3.33 6.73
CA PRO A 191 -16.47 3.89 5.43
C PRO A 191 -15.68 5.20 5.57
N PRO A 192 -14.75 5.51 4.65
CA PRO A 192 -13.93 6.70 4.73
C PRO A 192 -14.82 7.95 4.75
N THR A 193 -14.72 8.74 5.81
CA THR A 193 -15.54 9.93 6.00
C THR A 193 -15.12 11.09 5.09
N ARG A 194 -13.93 11.02 4.50
CA ARG A 194 -13.33 12.06 3.65
C ARG A 194 -12.44 11.46 2.58
N LEU A 195 -12.33 12.16 1.46
CA LEU A 195 -11.44 11.79 0.37
C LEU A 195 -9.99 11.88 0.85
N THR A 196 -9.21 10.85 0.54
CA THR A 196 -7.76 10.85 0.75
C THR A 196 -7.11 10.52 -0.58
N VAL A 197 -6.06 11.24 -0.94
CA VAL A 197 -5.43 11.17 -2.26
C VAL A 197 -3.95 10.91 -2.09
N LEU A 198 -3.48 9.84 -2.70
CA LEU A 198 -2.07 9.52 -2.86
C LEU A 198 -1.61 10.06 -4.21
N CYS A 199 -0.66 10.98 -4.18
CA CYS A 199 0.08 11.43 -5.33
C CYS A 199 1.40 10.64 -5.43
N SER A 200 1.69 10.13 -6.61
CA SER A 200 2.92 9.43 -6.91
C SER A 200 3.54 10.02 -8.19
N GLY A 201 4.83 10.29 -8.15
CA GLY A 201 5.59 10.76 -9.31
C GLY A 201 6.68 9.76 -9.68
N ASP A 202 7.03 9.71 -10.95
CA ASP A 202 8.03 8.78 -11.47
C ASP A 202 9.27 9.46 -12.05
N ALA A 203 10.24 8.63 -12.43
CA ALA A 203 11.48 9.06 -13.07
C ALA A 203 11.33 9.49 -14.55
N ARG A 204 10.14 9.37 -15.14
CA ARG A 204 9.85 9.75 -16.55
C ARG A 204 8.97 10.99 -16.69
N GLY A 205 8.58 11.61 -15.58
CA GLY A 205 7.76 12.83 -15.58
C GLY A 205 6.26 12.57 -15.53
N ASP A 206 5.83 11.34 -15.26
CA ASP A 206 4.44 10.96 -15.06
C ASP A 206 4.07 11.11 -13.57
N VAL A 207 2.95 11.80 -13.34
CA VAL A 207 2.35 12.00 -12.02
C VAL A 207 0.97 11.35 -12.01
N VAL A 208 0.79 10.41 -11.09
CA VAL A 208 -0.45 9.64 -10.93
C VAL A 208 -1.05 9.93 -9.55
N MET A 209 -2.35 10.20 -9.54
CA MET A 209 -3.14 10.44 -8.34
C MET A 209 -4.16 9.32 -8.17
N SER A 210 -4.18 8.72 -6.99
CA SER A 210 -5.15 7.68 -6.62
C SER A 210 -5.90 8.06 -5.36
N ALA A 211 -7.22 7.86 -5.36
CA ALA A 211 -8.03 7.95 -4.16
C ALA A 211 -7.82 6.70 -3.31
N PHE A 212 -7.67 6.92 -2.00
CA PHE A 212 -7.43 5.89 -1.00
C PHE A 212 -6.20 5.00 -1.30
N GLY A 213 -5.34 5.41 -2.25
CA GLY A 213 -4.22 4.60 -2.74
C GLY A 213 -4.60 3.49 -3.73
N ILE A 214 -5.88 3.35 -4.11
CA ILE A 214 -6.39 2.19 -4.87
C ILE A 214 -7.03 2.65 -6.18
N PHE A 215 -7.91 3.64 -6.12
CA PHE A 215 -8.71 4.04 -7.27
C PHE A 215 -8.02 5.17 -8.03
N PRO A 216 -7.52 4.94 -9.26
CA PRO A 216 -6.87 5.99 -10.03
C PRO A 216 -7.87 7.09 -10.40
N ILE A 217 -7.55 8.35 -10.07
CA ILE A 217 -8.40 9.51 -10.38
C ILE A 217 -7.82 10.34 -11.52
N ALA A 218 -6.50 10.53 -11.52
CA ALA A 218 -5.84 11.36 -12.51
C ALA A 218 -4.44 10.84 -12.84
N SER A 219 -4.03 11.04 -14.09
CA SER A 219 -2.66 10.85 -14.56
C SER A 219 -2.31 12.04 -15.44
N ALA A 220 -1.18 12.68 -15.17
CA ALA A 220 -0.68 13.79 -15.96
C ALA A 220 0.82 13.64 -16.17
N ARG A 221 1.26 13.88 -17.40
CA ARG A 221 2.68 14.02 -17.71
C ARG A 221 3.07 15.48 -17.59
N VAL A 222 4.17 15.76 -16.92
CA VAL A 222 4.67 17.13 -16.71
C VAL A 222 4.91 17.85 -18.06
N ALA A 223 5.38 17.14 -19.09
CA ALA A 223 5.57 17.68 -20.44
C ALA A 223 4.27 18.19 -21.10
N ASP A 224 3.12 17.60 -20.76
CA ASP A 224 1.84 17.91 -21.41
C ASP A 224 1.10 19.07 -20.72
N CYS A 225 1.64 19.60 -19.61
CA CYS A 225 1.04 20.72 -18.90
C CYS A 225 1.34 22.05 -19.62
N PRO A 226 0.34 22.93 -19.80
CA PRO A 226 0.53 24.22 -20.47
C PRO A 226 1.53 25.11 -19.71
N ALA A 227 2.42 25.73 -20.46
CA ALA A 227 3.64 26.36 -19.99
C ALA A 227 3.43 27.67 -19.22
N ASP A 228 3.51 27.59 -17.89
CA ASP A 228 4.20 28.59 -17.06
C ASP A 228 5.69 28.21 -16.87
N PHE A 229 6.20 27.32 -17.72
CA PHE A 229 7.56 26.79 -17.65
C PHE A 229 8.53 27.67 -18.43
N PRO A 230 9.64 28.14 -17.82
CA PRO A 230 10.78 28.62 -18.57
C PRO A 230 11.53 27.39 -19.15
N ILE A 231 10.91 26.68 -20.10
CA ILE A 231 11.67 25.75 -20.93
C ILE A 231 12.48 26.64 -21.86
N ALA A 232 13.80 26.64 -21.69
CA ALA A 232 14.70 27.36 -22.58
C ALA A 232 14.31 27.04 -24.03
N SER A 233 13.88 28.07 -24.76
CA SER A 233 13.43 27.95 -26.13
C SER A 233 14.53 27.32 -26.98
N GLY A 234 14.40 26.02 -27.27
CA GLY A 234 15.36 25.28 -28.06
C GLY A 234 14.91 23.85 -28.26
N THR A 235 14.25 23.61 -29.39
CA THR A 235 13.90 22.30 -29.98
C THR A 235 12.63 21.61 -29.45
N ALA A 236 11.50 22.05 -29.98
CA ALA A 236 10.34 21.18 -30.16
C ALA A 236 10.78 19.95 -31.00
N GLY A 237 10.88 18.77 -30.38
CA GLY A 237 11.09 17.51 -31.10
C GLY A 237 11.92 16.43 -30.42
N GLY A 238 12.58 16.70 -29.28
CA GLY A 238 13.27 15.66 -28.49
C GLY A 238 12.35 15.12 -27.39
N ALA A 239 12.38 13.80 -27.14
CA ALA A 239 11.76 13.23 -25.94
C ALA A 239 12.48 13.81 -24.72
N GLU A 240 11.90 14.83 -24.09
CA GLU A 240 12.48 15.45 -22.89
C GLU A 240 12.55 14.41 -21.77
N GLU A 241 13.76 14.15 -21.27
CA GLU A 241 13.96 13.28 -20.13
C GLU A 241 13.60 14.07 -18.88
N LEU A 242 12.35 13.95 -18.46
CA LEU A 242 11.83 14.58 -17.24
C LEU A 242 11.88 13.57 -16.11
N ALA A 243 12.36 13.99 -14.93
CA ALA A 243 12.33 13.18 -13.73
C ALA A 243 11.64 13.95 -12.61
N VAL A 244 10.53 13.43 -12.08
CA VAL A 244 9.87 14.03 -10.91
C VAL A 244 10.77 13.84 -9.71
N LEU A 245 11.06 14.92 -8.98
CA LEU A 245 11.81 14.88 -7.73
C LEU A 245 10.86 14.87 -6.54
N HIS A 246 9.80 15.67 -6.60
CA HIS A 246 8.80 15.72 -5.55
C HIS A 246 7.46 16.17 -6.13
N ALA A 247 6.39 15.46 -5.81
CA ALA A 247 5.03 15.87 -6.10
C ALA A 247 4.25 15.99 -4.79
N SER A 248 3.60 17.12 -4.57
CA SER A 248 2.79 17.37 -3.37
C SER A 248 1.45 17.99 -3.72
N LEU A 249 0.45 17.68 -2.90
CA LEU A 249 -0.91 18.17 -3.04
C LEU A 249 -1.17 19.25 -1.99
N ALA A 250 -1.84 20.32 -2.40
CA ALA A 250 -2.27 21.35 -1.46
C ALA A 250 -3.30 20.77 -0.47
N PRO A 251 -3.35 21.26 0.79
CA PRO A 251 -4.27 20.75 1.80
C PRO A 251 -5.76 20.88 1.46
N ASP A 252 -6.10 21.80 0.57
CA ASP A 252 -7.44 22.03 0.03
C ASP A 252 -7.74 21.22 -1.26
N LEU A 253 -6.78 20.41 -1.72
CA LEU A 253 -6.80 19.67 -2.99
C LEU A 253 -6.99 20.57 -4.22
N SER A 254 -6.77 21.88 -4.10
CA SER A 254 -7.02 22.84 -5.19
C SER A 254 -5.86 22.94 -6.16
N ARG A 255 -4.67 22.50 -5.76
CA ARG A 255 -3.44 22.57 -6.54
C ARG A 255 -2.56 21.36 -6.29
N ILE A 256 -1.79 21.02 -7.30
CA ILE A 256 -0.64 20.13 -7.20
C ILE A 256 0.63 20.94 -7.48
N LEU A 257 1.68 20.68 -6.71
CA LEU A 257 3.01 21.24 -6.87
C LEU A 257 3.94 20.10 -7.28
N VAL A 258 4.70 20.29 -8.35
CA VAL A 258 5.62 19.27 -8.87
C VAL A 258 6.98 19.91 -9.07
N ALA A 259 7.98 19.45 -8.32
CA ALA A 259 9.38 19.73 -8.59
C ALA A 259 9.94 18.61 -9.48
N PHE A 260 10.54 18.98 -10.62
CA PHE A 260 11.09 18.04 -11.58
C PHE A 260 12.41 18.56 -12.14
N ARG A 261 13.18 17.65 -12.72
CA ARG A 261 14.40 17.94 -13.46
C ARG A 261 14.17 17.67 -14.93
N ALA A 262 14.64 18.55 -15.81
CA ALA A 262 14.58 18.38 -17.26
C ALA A 262 15.97 18.11 -17.84
N ASN A 263 16.07 17.17 -18.78
CA ASN A 263 17.27 16.87 -19.58
C ASN A 263 18.54 16.57 -18.75
N GLY A 264 18.37 16.05 -17.53
CA GLY A 264 19.49 15.76 -16.63
C GLY A 264 20.23 16.99 -16.09
N ASP A 265 19.67 18.20 -16.27
CA ASP A 265 20.27 19.44 -15.78
C ASP A 265 20.31 19.48 -14.24
N VAL A 266 21.24 20.22 -13.65
CA VAL A 266 21.36 20.30 -12.19
C VAL A 266 20.18 21.07 -11.57
N ASP A 267 19.56 21.94 -12.34
CA ASP A 267 18.50 22.83 -11.86
C ASP A 267 17.15 22.11 -11.74
N ALA A 268 16.57 22.20 -10.54
CA ALA A 268 15.21 21.74 -10.28
C ALA A 268 14.20 22.84 -10.65
N VAL A 269 13.19 22.47 -11.45
CA VAL A 269 12.11 23.36 -11.87
C VAL A 269 10.84 23.00 -11.09
N GLY A 270 10.16 24.03 -10.58
CA GLY A 270 8.88 23.90 -9.89
C GLY A 270 7.70 24.23 -10.81
N ALA A 271 6.71 23.34 -10.84
CA ALA A 271 5.42 23.50 -11.50
C ALA A 271 4.30 23.64 -10.47
N SER A 272 3.25 24.39 -10.80
CA SER A 272 1.96 24.28 -10.11
C SER A 272 0.84 24.11 -11.12
N ALA A 273 -0.03 23.14 -10.91
CA ALA A 273 -1.24 22.98 -11.70
C ALA A 273 -2.49 23.10 -10.81
N ALA A 274 -3.48 23.83 -11.28
CA ALA A 274 -4.76 23.99 -10.59
C ALA A 274 -5.66 22.77 -10.82
N MET A 275 -6.28 22.28 -9.75
CA MET A 275 -7.19 21.13 -9.69
C MET A 275 -8.56 21.54 -9.13
N PRO A 276 -9.26 22.52 -9.75
CA PRO A 276 -10.49 23.06 -9.20
C PRO A 276 -11.61 22.02 -9.11
N LEU A 277 -11.63 21.03 -10.00
CA LEU A 277 -12.63 19.96 -9.97
C LEU A 277 -12.50 19.08 -8.72
N LEU A 278 -11.27 18.76 -8.33
CA LEU A 278 -11.01 17.90 -7.18
C LEU A 278 -11.34 18.61 -5.86
N ALA A 279 -10.99 19.90 -5.76
CA ALA A 279 -11.34 20.71 -4.59
C ALA A 279 -12.85 20.99 -4.49
N LEU A 280 -13.51 21.34 -5.60
CA LEU A 280 -14.93 21.70 -5.58
C LEU A 280 -15.84 20.48 -5.36
N ARG A 281 -15.45 19.31 -5.89
CA ARG A 281 -16.26 18.07 -5.88
C ARG A 281 -15.62 16.95 -5.05
N SER A 282 -14.82 17.29 -4.04
CA SER A 282 -14.14 16.34 -3.16
C SER A 282 -15.09 15.32 -2.52
N VAL A 283 -16.30 15.75 -2.12
CA VAL A 283 -17.34 14.90 -1.51
C VAL A 283 -17.91 13.90 -2.52
N GLU A 284 -18.23 14.35 -3.73
CA GLU A 284 -18.75 13.49 -4.80
C GLU A 284 -17.68 12.48 -5.24
N MET A 285 -16.43 12.94 -5.36
CA MET A 285 -15.28 12.08 -5.63
C MET A 285 -15.02 11.08 -4.50
N CYS A 286 -15.24 11.45 -3.23
CA CYS A 286 -15.15 10.53 -2.09
C CYS A 286 -16.11 9.36 -2.26
N VAL A 287 -17.36 9.63 -2.65
CA VAL A 287 -18.38 8.60 -2.85
C VAL A 287 -18.03 7.73 -4.07
N ALA A 288 -17.71 8.37 -5.21
CA ALA A 288 -17.37 7.65 -6.44
C ALA A 288 -16.13 6.77 -6.26
N ALA A 289 -15.07 7.29 -5.63
CA ALA A 289 -13.85 6.53 -5.38
C ALA A 289 -14.04 5.44 -4.33
N SER A 290 -14.92 5.62 -3.33
CA SER A 290 -15.27 4.56 -2.37
C SER A 290 -15.89 3.37 -3.10
N HIS A 291 -16.87 3.63 -3.97
CA HIS A 291 -17.55 2.60 -4.76
C HIS A 291 -16.60 1.97 -5.78
N GLY A 292 -15.82 2.79 -6.48
CA GLY A 292 -14.82 2.35 -7.44
C GLY A 292 -13.75 1.46 -6.80
N SER A 293 -13.30 1.79 -5.60
CA SER A 293 -12.31 0.98 -4.88
C SER A 293 -12.89 -0.36 -4.42
N GLN A 294 -14.14 -0.40 -3.97
CA GLN A 294 -14.82 -1.65 -3.63
C GLN A 294 -14.98 -2.55 -4.85
N ILE A 295 -15.39 -1.99 -5.99
CA ILE A 295 -15.52 -2.72 -7.26
C ILE A 295 -14.16 -3.27 -7.70
N ALA A 296 -13.10 -2.45 -7.64
CA ALA A 296 -11.74 -2.88 -8.00
C ALA A 296 -11.23 -4.02 -7.10
N SER A 297 -11.49 -3.94 -5.79
CA SER A 297 -11.15 -5.00 -4.85
C SER A 297 -11.89 -6.30 -5.16
N LEU A 298 -13.20 -6.24 -5.41
CA LEU A 298 -14.00 -7.41 -5.77
C LEU A 298 -13.56 -8.02 -7.09
N ALA A 299 -13.23 -7.20 -8.09
CA ALA A 299 -12.72 -7.69 -9.37
C ALA A 299 -11.41 -8.46 -9.19
N ALA A 300 -10.46 -7.92 -8.41
CA ALA A 300 -9.20 -8.58 -8.11
C ALA A 300 -9.40 -9.92 -7.36
N GLU A 301 -10.36 -9.96 -6.43
CA GLU A 301 -10.68 -11.19 -5.71
C GLU A 301 -11.32 -12.25 -6.61
N ILE A 302 -12.23 -11.86 -7.50
CA ILE A 302 -12.84 -12.75 -8.49
C ILE A 302 -11.76 -13.32 -9.43
N GLU A 303 -10.82 -12.50 -9.90
CA GLU A 303 -9.72 -12.95 -10.75
C GLU A 303 -8.79 -13.94 -10.03
N LYS A 304 -8.51 -13.70 -8.74
CA LYS A 304 -7.73 -14.60 -7.90
C LYS A 304 -8.43 -15.95 -7.71
N GLU A 305 -9.72 -15.94 -7.39
CA GLU A 305 -10.52 -17.16 -7.23
C GLU A 305 -10.67 -17.93 -8.56
N ALA A 306 -10.90 -17.22 -9.66
CA ALA A 306 -10.94 -17.83 -11.00
C ALA A 306 -9.59 -18.49 -11.35
N SER A 307 -8.47 -17.85 -11.01
CA SER A 307 -7.13 -18.40 -11.21
C SER A 307 -6.88 -19.64 -10.36
N SER A 308 -7.31 -19.62 -9.09
CA SER A 308 -7.25 -20.76 -8.16
C SER A 308 -8.11 -21.95 -8.64
N CYS A 309 -9.32 -21.68 -9.12
CA CYS A 309 -10.18 -22.69 -9.72
C CYS A 309 -9.54 -23.29 -10.99
N ALA A 310 -8.91 -22.45 -11.82
CA ALA A 310 -8.23 -22.92 -13.02
C ALA A 310 -7.00 -23.79 -12.71
N THR A 311 -6.22 -23.46 -11.68
CA THR A 311 -5.05 -24.27 -11.27
C THR A 311 -5.47 -25.60 -10.67
N THR A 312 -6.46 -25.60 -9.76
CA THR A 312 -6.99 -26.83 -9.16
C THR A 312 -7.62 -27.75 -10.19
N TRP A 313 -8.38 -27.21 -11.16
CA TRP A 313 -8.90 -27.99 -12.28
C TRP A 313 -7.80 -28.58 -13.15
N ARG A 314 -6.75 -27.80 -13.47
CA ARG A 314 -5.59 -28.32 -14.21
C ARG A 314 -4.90 -29.46 -13.47
N GLN A 315 -4.69 -29.34 -12.16
CA GLN A 315 -4.11 -30.40 -11.35
C GLN A 315 -4.99 -31.66 -11.34
N ALA A 316 -6.29 -31.51 -11.10
CA ALA A 316 -7.23 -32.63 -11.08
C ALA A 316 -7.26 -33.38 -12.43
N ARG A 317 -7.17 -32.63 -13.54
CA ARG A 317 -7.09 -33.22 -14.89
C ARG A 317 -5.79 -34.00 -15.10
N LEU A 318 -4.64 -33.45 -14.70
CA LEU A 318 -3.35 -34.14 -14.81
C LEU A 318 -3.34 -35.43 -13.97
N ASP A 319 -3.87 -35.37 -12.74
CA ASP A 319 -3.99 -36.55 -11.87
C ASP A 319 -4.92 -37.61 -12.46
N PHE A 320 -6.02 -37.20 -13.10
CA PHE A 320 -6.94 -38.09 -13.78
C PHE A 320 -6.27 -38.77 -14.98
N ASP A 321 -5.62 -37.99 -15.84
CA ASP A 321 -4.94 -38.51 -17.04
C ASP A 321 -3.83 -39.52 -16.63
N ALA A 322 -3.04 -39.21 -15.59
CA ALA A 322 -2.04 -40.13 -15.04
C ALA A 322 -2.65 -41.45 -14.51
N ARG A 323 -3.81 -41.38 -13.85
CA ARG A 323 -4.52 -42.58 -13.38
C ARG A 323 -5.08 -43.42 -14.54
N ILE A 324 -5.52 -42.77 -15.61
CA ILE A 324 -6.00 -43.48 -16.80
C ILE A 324 -4.85 -44.16 -17.54
N ASP A 325 -3.70 -43.51 -17.66
CA ASP A 325 -2.54 -44.10 -18.34
C ASP A 325 -1.96 -45.29 -17.54
N THR A 326 -1.86 -45.20 -16.22
CA THR A 326 -1.48 -46.35 -15.38
C THR A 326 -2.47 -47.51 -15.48
N LEU A 327 -3.77 -47.25 -15.63
CA LEU A 327 -4.76 -48.31 -15.89
C LEU A 327 -4.58 -48.94 -17.28
N ARG A 328 -4.27 -48.14 -18.31
CA ARG A 328 -4.00 -48.66 -19.66
C ARG A 328 -2.78 -49.57 -19.69
N GLU A 329 -1.70 -49.20 -19.02
CA GLU A 329 -0.49 -50.03 -18.88
C GLU A 329 -0.82 -51.38 -18.25
N ARG A 330 -1.55 -51.39 -17.12
CA ARG A 330 -1.98 -52.64 -16.45
C ARG A 330 -2.85 -53.54 -17.32
N VAL A 331 -3.74 -52.98 -18.12
CA VAL A 331 -4.59 -53.75 -19.04
C VAL A 331 -3.77 -54.30 -20.22
N GLY A 332 -2.76 -53.55 -20.68
CA GLY A 332 -1.83 -53.99 -21.71
C GLY A 332 -0.94 -55.16 -21.28
N GLU A 333 -0.49 -55.16 -20.02
CA GLU A 333 0.31 -56.25 -19.44
C GLU A 333 -0.52 -57.53 -19.20
N GLY A 334 -1.78 -57.40 -18.80
CA GLY A 334 -2.68 -58.55 -18.58
C GLY A 334 -3.16 -59.27 -19.85
N ARG A 335 -2.75 -58.79 -21.04
CA ARG A 335 -3.09 -59.39 -22.35
C ARG A 335 -1.92 -60.14 -23.00
N ARG A 336 -0.76 -60.23 -22.36
CA ARG A 336 0.38 -61.03 -22.82
C ARG A 336 0.46 -62.38 -22.13
#